data_AF-A0A957K0H9-F1
#
_entry.id   AF-A0A957K0H9-F1
#
_cell.length_a   1.000
_cell.length_b   1.000
_cell.length_c   1.000
_cell.angle_alpha   90.00
_cell.angle_beta   90.00
_cell.angle_gamma   90.00
#
_symmetry.space_group_name_H-M   'P 1'
#
loop_
_entity.id
_entity.type
_entity.pdbx_description
1 polymer ?
#
loop_
_entity_poly.entity_id
_entity_poly.type
_entity_poly.pdbx_seq_one_letter_code
_entity_poly.pdbx_strand_id
1 'polypeptide(L)'
;MKSIKVLLITLLGVLALAACSPETVVEQVEVTRVVTETEQVVEQVEVTRVVVEEAAAGNEVVEAEPEVIVETQRGQGPQLTFIFWQAPSNQFPFLSGGGKEQDTSAIVLEPLADYNPQGQIYPVLVDSVPTLDNGGFAED
;
A
#
# COMPACT_ATOMS: atom_id res chain seq x y z
N MET A 1 12.91 -55.80 -3.60
CA MET A 1 13.61 -54.64 -3.00
C MET A 1 13.43 -53.32 -3.75
N LYS A 2 13.20 -53.30 -5.08
CA LYS A 2 13.04 -52.05 -5.85
C LYS A 2 11.67 -51.38 -5.66
N SER A 3 10.59 -52.17 -5.53
CA SER A 3 9.21 -51.68 -5.33
C SER A 3 8.96 -51.03 -3.96
N ILE A 4 9.59 -51.54 -2.89
CA ILE A 4 9.50 -50.95 -1.54
C ILE A 4 10.18 -49.57 -1.49
N LYS A 5 11.32 -49.39 -2.17
CA LYS A 5 12.02 -48.10 -2.22
C LYS A 5 11.22 -47.03 -2.98
N VAL A 6 10.49 -47.41 -4.03
CA VAL A 6 9.61 -46.48 -4.78
C VAL A 6 8.38 -46.10 -3.97
N LEU A 7 7.79 -47.05 -3.23
CA LEU A 7 6.66 -46.76 -2.33
C LEU A 7 7.05 -45.83 -1.18
N LEU A 8 8.27 -45.98 -0.64
CA LEU A 8 8.74 -45.16 0.48
C LEU A 8 9.07 -43.72 0.03
N ILE A 9 9.62 -43.53 -1.17
CA ILE A 9 9.89 -42.21 -1.75
C ILE A 9 8.58 -41.47 -2.08
N THR A 10 7.59 -42.17 -2.63
CA THR A 10 6.29 -41.57 -2.94
C THR A 10 5.50 -41.21 -1.68
N LEU A 11 5.53 -42.06 -0.64
CA LEU A 11 4.91 -41.77 0.66
C LEU A 11 5.58 -40.58 1.37
N LEU A 12 6.91 -40.48 1.30
CA LEU A 12 7.66 -39.36 1.87
C LEU A 12 7.38 -38.04 1.15
N GLY A 13 7.20 -38.09 -0.18
CA GLY A 13 6.84 -36.92 -0.99
C GLY A 13 5.44 -36.37 -0.68
N VAL A 14 4.46 -37.24 -0.42
CA VAL A 14 3.09 -36.82 -0.04
C VAL A 14 3.06 -36.23 1.37
N LEU A 15 3.84 -36.78 2.30
CA LEU A 15 3.93 -36.26 3.67
C LEU A 15 4.60 -34.87 3.73
N ALA A 16 5.59 -34.62 2.86
CA ALA A 16 6.22 -33.31 2.73
C ALA A 16 5.26 -32.23 2.18
N LEU A 17 4.28 -32.62 1.37
CA LEU A 17 3.30 -31.68 0.80
C LEU A 17 2.20 -31.29 1.82
N ALA A 18 1.89 -32.16 2.78
CA ALA A 18 0.92 -31.88 3.85
C ALA A 18 1.48 -30.97 4.97
N ALA A 19 2.80 -30.84 5.08
CA ALA A 19 3.45 -30.00 6.09
C ALA A 19 3.51 -28.50 5.71
N CYS A 20 2.94 -28.12 4.57
CA CYS A 20 2.86 -26.74 4.10
C CYS A 20 1.40 -26.23 4.09
N SER A 21 0.69 -26.43 5.20
CA SER A 21 -0.47 -25.58 5.51
C SER A 21 -0.02 -24.49 6.48
N PRO A 22 -0.26 -23.20 6.19
CA PRO A 22 0.03 -22.14 7.13
C PRO A 22 -0.90 -22.28 8.35
N GLU A 23 -0.29 -22.51 9.51
CA GLU A 23 -0.96 -22.49 10.80
C GLU A 23 -1.32 -21.03 11.12
N THR A 24 -2.60 -20.68 10.99
CA THR A 24 -3.10 -19.35 11.36
C THR A 24 -3.14 -19.24 12.88
N VAL A 25 -2.07 -18.71 13.46
CA VAL A 25 -2.05 -18.26 14.85
C VAL A 25 -2.77 -16.92 14.92
N VAL A 26 -3.99 -16.93 15.45
CA VAL A 26 -4.77 -15.71 15.71
C VAL A 26 -4.32 -15.18 17.06
N GLU A 27 -3.36 -14.25 17.07
CA GLU A 27 -2.93 -13.55 18.27
C GLU A 27 -3.95 -12.44 18.58
N GLN A 28 -4.69 -12.60 19.68
CA GLN A 28 -5.65 -11.61 20.15
C GLN A 28 -4.90 -10.46 20.83
N VAL A 29 -4.71 -9.35 20.11
CA VAL A 29 -4.16 -8.12 20.69
C VAL A 29 -5.28 -7.39 21.45
N GLU A 30 -5.25 -7.51 22.78
CA GLU A 30 -6.15 -6.77 23.67
C GLU A 30 -5.74 -5.29 23.71
N VAL A 31 -6.52 -4.42 23.05
CA VAL A 31 -6.34 -2.96 23.09
C VAL A 31 -6.78 -2.43 24.46
N THR A 32 -5.87 -2.47 25.43
CA THR A 32 -6.11 -1.92 26.77
C THR A 32 -5.75 -0.43 26.78
N ARG A 33 -6.81 0.39 26.75
CA ARG A 33 -6.90 1.84 27.02
C ARG A 33 -6.78 2.78 25.82
N VAL A 34 -7.93 3.33 25.45
CA VAL A 34 -8.07 4.58 24.68
C VAL A 34 -7.88 5.73 25.66
N VAL A 35 -6.80 6.51 25.51
CA VAL A 35 -6.65 7.78 26.22
C VAL A 35 -7.25 8.86 25.32
N THR A 36 -8.45 9.28 25.65
CA THR A 36 -9.09 10.48 25.13
C THR A 36 -8.63 11.66 25.96
N GLU A 37 -7.73 12.47 25.41
CA GLU A 37 -7.48 13.81 25.93
C GLU A 37 -8.25 14.79 25.04
N THR A 38 -9.16 15.52 25.67
CA THR A 38 -10.12 16.42 25.02
C THR A 38 -9.57 17.82 25.15
N GLU A 39 -9.23 18.48 24.04
CA GLU A 39 -9.11 19.94 24.02
C GLU A 39 -10.32 20.51 23.28
N GLN A 40 -11.11 21.30 24.01
CA GLN A 40 -12.31 21.95 23.51
C GLN A 40 -11.96 23.32 22.92
N VAL A 41 -12.30 23.56 21.65
CA VAL A 41 -12.72 24.88 21.18
C VAL A 41 -13.88 24.72 20.18
N VAL A 42 -15.08 25.00 20.71
CA VAL A 42 -16.33 25.46 20.08
C VAL A 42 -16.40 25.63 18.56
N GLU A 43 -17.15 24.74 17.91
CA GLU A 43 -18.16 25.10 16.90
C GLU A 43 -19.30 24.07 16.98
N GLN A 44 -20.55 24.51 17.09
CA GLN A 44 -21.71 23.62 17.24
C GLN A 44 -21.97 22.88 15.91
N VAL A 45 -21.69 21.58 15.86
CA VAL A 45 -22.15 20.70 14.78
C VAL A 45 -23.33 19.90 15.29
N GLU A 46 -24.49 20.07 14.64
CA GLU A 46 -25.74 19.37 14.95
C GLU A 46 -25.57 17.85 14.83
N VAL A 47 -25.87 17.13 15.91
CA VAL A 47 -25.82 15.66 15.98
C VAL A 47 -27.12 15.10 15.41
N THR A 48 -27.16 14.81 14.12
CA THR A 48 -28.40 14.38 13.44
C THR A 48 -28.66 12.86 13.47
N ARG A 49 -27.79 12.04 14.07
CA ARG A 49 -28.12 10.62 14.30
C ARG A 49 -27.15 9.96 15.28
N VAL A 50 -27.66 9.52 16.43
CA VAL A 50 -26.98 8.53 17.28
C VAL A 50 -27.12 7.17 16.60
N VAL A 51 -26.04 6.65 16.03
CA VAL A 51 -25.97 5.23 15.66
C VAL A 51 -25.41 4.50 16.87
N VAL A 52 -26.29 3.78 17.55
CA VAL A 52 -25.88 2.71 18.46
C VAL A 52 -25.31 1.62 17.55
N GLU A 53 -24.00 1.47 17.53
CA GLU A 53 -23.37 0.31 16.90
C GLU A 53 -23.48 -0.87 17.87
N GLU A 54 -24.53 -1.65 17.70
CA GLU A 54 -24.60 -3.01 18.22
C GLU A 54 -23.69 -3.89 17.35
N ALA A 55 -22.56 -4.32 17.93
CA ALA A 55 -21.63 -5.24 17.30
C ALA A 55 -22.29 -6.61 17.13
N ALA A 56 -22.92 -6.82 15.97
CA ALA A 56 -23.33 -8.14 15.53
C ALA A 56 -22.14 -8.82 14.84
N ALA A 57 -21.48 -9.71 15.58
CA ALA A 57 -20.63 -10.74 15.02
C ALA A 57 -21.44 -11.59 14.03
N GLY A 58 -21.14 -11.48 12.75
CA GLY A 58 -21.76 -12.27 11.69
C GLY A 58 -20.92 -12.19 10.43
N ASN A 59 -20.55 -13.35 9.88
CA ASN A 59 -19.81 -13.47 8.63
C ASN A 59 -20.63 -12.88 7.46
N GLU A 60 -20.41 -11.61 7.15
CA GLU A 60 -21.06 -10.93 6.05
C GLU A 60 -20.32 -11.27 4.75
N VAL A 61 -20.99 -12.02 3.88
CA VAL A 61 -20.59 -12.15 2.50
C VAL A 61 -20.96 -10.83 1.84
N VAL A 62 -19.96 -9.98 1.59
CA VAL A 62 -20.12 -8.76 0.80
C VAL A 62 -20.41 -9.21 -0.64
N GLU A 63 -21.70 -9.21 -1.02
CA GLU A 63 -22.08 -9.34 -2.43
C GLU A 63 -21.55 -8.12 -3.18
N ALA A 64 -20.76 -8.37 -4.23
CA ALA A 64 -20.15 -7.34 -5.05
C ALA A 64 -21.24 -6.42 -5.64
N GLU A 65 -21.18 -5.14 -5.29
CA GLU A 65 -21.99 -4.11 -5.92
C GLU A 65 -21.67 -4.06 -7.44
N PRO A 66 -22.67 -3.85 -8.31
CA PRO A 66 -22.45 -3.90 -9.75
C PRO A 66 -21.53 -2.77 -10.19
N GLU A 67 -20.38 -3.13 -10.80
CA GLU A 67 -19.49 -2.14 -11.41
C GLU A 67 -20.23 -1.42 -12.54
N VAL A 68 -20.50 -0.13 -12.34
CA VAL A 68 -21.05 0.75 -13.37
C VAL A 68 -19.99 0.94 -14.45
N ILE A 69 -20.14 0.23 -15.57
CA ILE A 69 -19.25 0.37 -16.71
C ILE A 69 -19.60 1.69 -17.42
N VAL A 70 -18.93 2.77 -17.03
CA VAL A 70 -18.97 4.05 -17.74
C VAL A 70 -18.14 3.90 -19.01
N GLU A 71 -18.64 4.37 -20.15
CA GLU A 71 -17.82 4.55 -21.36
C GLU A 71 -16.69 5.53 -21.05
N THR A 72 -15.51 4.99 -20.75
CA THR A 72 -14.33 5.74 -20.34
C THR A 72 -13.40 5.96 -21.53
N GLN A 73 -12.96 7.20 -21.76
CA GLN A 73 -11.85 7.48 -22.66
C GLN A 73 -10.58 6.77 -22.16
N ARG A 74 -9.60 6.52 -23.04
CA ARG A 74 -8.29 5.97 -22.65
C ARG A 74 -7.76 6.69 -21.40
N GLY A 75 -7.48 5.93 -20.34
CA GLY A 75 -6.92 6.44 -19.09
C GLY A 75 -7.95 6.92 -18.05
N GLN A 76 -9.26 6.79 -18.31
CA GLN A 76 -10.31 7.18 -17.35
C GLN A 76 -10.84 6.01 -16.50
N GLY A 77 -10.27 4.82 -16.63
CA GLY A 77 -10.64 3.68 -15.80
C GLY A 77 -10.20 3.86 -14.34
N PRO A 78 -10.93 3.27 -13.37
CA PRO A 78 -10.63 3.44 -11.94
C PRO A 78 -9.34 2.74 -11.48
N GLN A 79 -8.87 1.73 -12.23
CA GLN A 79 -7.70 0.93 -11.87
C GLN A 79 -6.61 1.04 -12.94
N LEU A 80 -5.39 1.32 -12.49
CA LEU A 80 -4.17 1.24 -13.29
C LEU A 80 -3.30 0.09 -12.76
N THR A 81 -2.89 -0.83 -13.65
CA THR A 81 -2.06 -1.99 -13.31
C THR A 81 -0.72 -1.89 -14.04
N PHE A 82 0.38 -1.94 -13.29
CA PHE A 82 1.74 -1.97 -13.82
C PHE A 82 2.33 -3.37 -13.72
N ILE A 83 3.16 -3.75 -14.70
CA ILE A 83 3.91 -5.00 -14.67
C ILE A 83 5.39 -4.66 -14.68
N PHE A 84 6.09 -5.08 -13.62
CA PHE A 84 7.52 -4.93 -13.49
C PHE A 84 8.22 -6.27 -13.71
N TRP A 85 9.40 -6.24 -14.32
CA TRP A 85 10.21 -7.46 -14.51
C TRP A 85 10.76 -8.03 -13.19
N GLN A 86 11.01 -7.16 -12.22
CA GLN A 86 11.39 -7.55 -10.86
C GLN A 86 10.41 -6.93 -9.88
N ALA A 87 10.00 -7.70 -8.87
CA ALA A 87 9.15 -7.19 -7.80
C ALA A 87 9.91 -6.14 -6.96
N PRO A 88 9.24 -5.04 -6.56
CA PRO A 88 9.79 -4.08 -5.60
C PRO A 88 9.87 -4.76 -4.22
N SER A 89 11.02 -4.58 -3.56
CA SER A 89 11.28 -5.19 -2.24
C SER A 89 10.93 -4.26 -1.07
N ASN A 90 10.89 -2.94 -1.33
CA ASN A 90 10.47 -1.90 -0.41
C ASN A 90 9.91 -0.71 -1.19
N GLN A 91 9.31 0.25 -0.49
CA GLN A 91 8.77 1.49 -1.07
C GLN A 91 9.49 2.72 -0.50
N PHE A 92 10.79 2.59 -0.22
CA PHE A 92 11.61 3.66 0.35
C PHE A 92 12.82 3.94 -0.54
N PRO A 93 12.86 5.11 -1.22
CA PRO A 93 13.91 5.41 -2.20
C PRO A 93 15.29 5.58 -1.56
N PHE A 94 15.36 5.82 -0.24
CA PHE A 94 16.62 5.97 0.50
C PHE A 94 17.21 4.65 0.99
N LEU A 95 16.42 3.58 1.02
CA LEU A 95 16.88 2.25 1.44
C LEU A 95 17.20 1.33 0.25
N SER A 96 16.74 1.69 -0.95
CA SER A 96 17.10 1.04 -2.21
C SER A 96 17.15 2.05 -3.34
N GLY A 97 18.28 2.12 -4.05
CA GLY A 97 18.46 2.96 -5.23
C GLY A 97 18.06 2.29 -6.55
N GLY A 98 17.37 1.14 -6.51
CA GLY A 98 16.90 0.46 -7.72
C GLY A 98 15.70 1.17 -8.35
N GLY A 99 15.62 1.17 -9.69
CA GLY A 99 14.50 1.79 -10.42
C GLY A 99 13.13 1.23 -10.01
N LYS A 100 13.03 -0.08 -9.75
CA LYS A 100 11.78 -0.72 -9.29
C LYS A 100 11.27 -0.16 -7.94
N GLU A 101 12.18 0.20 -7.03
CA GLU A 101 11.81 0.83 -5.77
C GLU A 101 11.53 2.33 -5.95
N GLN A 102 12.26 3.02 -6.82
CA GLN A 102 11.97 4.42 -7.17
C GLN A 102 10.58 4.58 -7.79
N ASP A 103 10.25 3.77 -8.80
CA ASP A 103 8.96 3.82 -9.52
C ASP A 103 7.78 3.53 -8.58
N THR A 104 7.93 2.57 -7.68
CA THR A 104 6.87 2.23 -6.71
C THR A 104 6.74 3.31 -5.63
N SER A 105 7.87 3.88 -5.18
CA SER A 105 7.86 4.95 -4.18
C SER A 105 7.22 6.24 -4.71
N ALA A 106 7.35 6.51 -6.01
CA ALA A 106 6.75 7.68 -6.66
C ALA A 106 5.21 7.69 -6.63
N ILE A 107 4.56 6.56 -6.34
CA ILE A 107 3.10 6.48 -6.19
C ILE A 107 2.65 7.02 -4.83
N VAL A 108 3.52 6.94 -3.82
CA VAL A 108 3.22 7.30 -2.42
C VAL A 108 3.89 8.60 -1.99
N LEU A 109 5.04 8.93 -2.59
CA LEU A 109 5.85 10.09 -2.23
C LEU A 109 5.74 11.19 -3.28
N GLU A 110 5.38 12.39 -2.84
CA GLU A 110 5.50 13.60 -3.64
C GLU A 110 6.88 14.26 -3.41
N PRO A 111 7.68 14.50 -4.46
CA PRO A 111 8.97 15.15 -4.33
C PRO A 111 8.83 16.68 -4.17
N LEU A 112 9.91 17.33 -3.74
CA LEU A 112 10.00 18.78 -3.72
C LEU A 112 10.08 19.37 -5.14
N ALA A 113 10.92 18.79 -5.97
CA ALA A 113 11.08 19.11 -7.38
C ALA A 113 11.36 17.83 -8.17
N ASP A 114 10.99 17.83 -9.45
CA ASP A 114 11.08 16.65 -10.32
C ASP A 114 11.56 17.03 -11.72
N TYR A 115 11.82 16.05 -12.58
CA TYR A 115 12.32 16.23 -13.93
C TYR A 115 11.23 15.99 -14.97
N ASN A 116 11.10 16.90 -15.94
CA ASN A 116 10.24 16.69 -17.08
C ASN A 116 10.89 15.72 -18.11
N PRO A 117 10.17 15.24 -19.14
CA PRO A 117 10.74 14.35 -20.17
C PRO A 117 11.91 14.96 -20.97
N GLN A 118 12.11 16.27 -20.90
CA GLN A 118 13.24 16.98 -21.50
C GLN A 118 14.44 17.07 -20.53
N GLY A 119 14.33 16.53 -19.32
CA GLY A 119 15.37 16.55 -18.29
C GLY A 119 15.50 17.89 -17.56
N GLN A 120 14.49 18.76 -17.64
CA GLN A 120 14.48 20.05 -16.94
C GLN A 120 13.78 19.89 -15.59
N ILE A 121 14.35 20.53 -14.56
CA ILE A 121 13.78 20.53 -13.21
C ILE A 121 12.56 21.45 -13.19
N TYR A 122 11.45 20.96 -12.65
CA TYR A 122 10.25 21.73 -12.38
C TYR A 122 9.84 21.61 -10.89
N PRO A 123 9.26 22.68 -10.32
CA PRO A 123 8.78 22.64 -8.95
C PRO A 123 7.54 21.74 -8.82
N VAL A 124 7.45 20.96 -7.73
CA VAL A 124 6.28 20.15 -7.37
C VAL A 124 5.67 20.68 -6.08
N LEU A 125 6.27 20.36 -4.92
CA LEU A 125 5.84 20.89 -3.62
C LEU A 125 6.52 22.22 -3.25
N VAL A 126 7.61 22.59 -3.90
CA VAL A 126 8.31 23.87 -3.66
C VAL A 126 7.74 24.99 -4.52
N ASP A 127 7.79 26.22 -4.02
CA ASP A 127 7.32 27.40 -4.78
C ASP A 127 8.20 27.71 -6.00
N SER A 128 9.51 27.52 -5.86
CA SER A 128 10.48 27.81 -6.92
C SER A 128 11.72 26.93 -6.81
N VAL A 129 12.29 26.56 -7.95
CA VAL A 129 13.57 25.84 -8.01
C VAL A 129 14.69 26.79 -7.55
N PRO A 130 15.54 26.40 -6.59
CA PRO A 130 16.66 27.24 -6.18
C PRO A 130 17.64 27.44 -7.35
N THR A 131 18.10 28.67 -7.54
CA THR A 131 19.11 29.08 -8.53
C THR A 131 20.06 30.10 -7.89
N LEU A 132 21.16 30.45 -8.57
CA LEU A 132 22.04 31.52 -8.10
C LEU A 132 21.35 32.90 -8.22
N ASP A 133 20.67 33.13 -9.35
CA ASP A 133 20.00 34.41 -9.63
C ASP A 133 18.87 34.73 -8.64
N ASN A 134 18.20 33.71 -8.10
CA ASN A 134 17.15 33.89 -7.10
C ASN A 134 17.67 33.85 -5.65
N GLY A 135 19.00 33.73 -5.45
CA GLY A 135 19.63 33.65 -4.14
C GLY A 135 19.34 32.36 -3.37
N GLY A 136 18.86 31.31 -4.04
CA GLY A 136 18.58 30.01 -3.43
C GLY A 136 19.82 29.15 -3.17
N PHE A 137 20.95 29.47 -3.80
CA PHE A 137 22.25 28.86 -3.56
C PHE A 137 23.24 29.87 -2.97
N ALA A 138 24.11 29.41 -2.07
CA ALA A 138 25.27 30.17 -1.61
C ALA A 138 26.37 30.17 -2.70
N GLU A 139 27.21 31.21 -2.71
CA GLU A 139 28.31 31.37 -3.67
C GLU A 139 29.61 30.62 -3.26
N ASP A 140 29.51 29.68 -2.31
CA ASP A 140 30.66 29.07 -1.61
C ASP A 140 31.49 28.07 -2.44
#